data_AF-A0A497JBJ8-F1
#
_entry.id   AF-A0A497JBJ8-F1
#
_cell.length_a   1.000
_cell.length_b   1.000
_cell.length_c   1.000
_cell.angle_alpha   90.00
_cell.angle_beta   90.00
_cell.angle_gamma   90.00
#
_symmetry.space_group_name_H-M   'P 1'
#
loop_
_entity.id
_entity.type
_entity.pdbx_description
1 polymer ?
#
loop_
_entity_poly.entity_id
_entity_poly.type
_entity_poly.pdbx_seq_one_letter_code
_entity_poly.pdbx_strand_id
1 'polypeptide(L)'
;MPWKVVPKPGVSVLELFDIGATRDNADLVHEVNGVVDLRLDFNRHLAEALRARMPTIRMDVETPRGGRRFARELGRRKRMLYSGSSPFRQIIDEEIRRAESLNRVYGFEELADKVAKETNEKPARIKKLMRRMHAALQIIIKDGKVYPGVKHPDIAVKREYEIIEFKPGQHPVKAAILDYVDMGGVRTYNEIEKRMMGIKWIKRPKTLQRYLKEMVEKDKTLVKLGGEKGVYGKDEEYEVVGGL
;
A
#
# COMPACT_ATOMS: atom_id res chain seq x y z
N MET A 1 -8.81 28.63 -14.37
CA MET A 1 -7.75 28.38 -15.37
C MET A 1 -6.81 27.33 -14.77
N PRO A 2 -6.57 26.18 -15.42
CA PRO A 2 -6.04 25.04 -14.68
C PRO A 2 -4.51 25.01 -14.68
N TRP A 3 -3.92 25.13 -13.50
CA TRP A 3 -2.60 24.59 -13.22
C TRP A 3 -2.60 23.08 -13.52
N LYS A 4 -1.47 22.53 -13.96
CA LYS A 4 -1.32 21.11 -14.27
C LYS A 4 -0.02 20.60 -13.68
N VAL A 5 -0.01 19.32 -13.29
CA VAL A 5 1.24 18.62 -12.96
C VAL A 5 1.75 17.95 -14.22
N VAL A 6 3.01 18.20 -14.58
CA VAL A 6 3.66 17.62 -15.77
C VAL A 6 4.99 16.97 -15.38
N PRO A 7 5.46 15.93 -16.10
CA PRO A 7 6.80 15.41 -15.90
C PRO A 7 7.89 16.42 -16.22
N LYS A 8 9.00 16.30 -15.50
CA LYS A 8 10.26 16.95 -15.88
C LYS A 8 10.84 16.34 -17.16
N PRO A 9 11.68 17.07 -17.91
CA PRO A 9 12.37 16.53 -19.08
C PRO A 9 13.15 15.25 -18.72
N GLY A 10 12.97 14.19 -19.51
CA GLY A 10 13.60 12.89 -19.26
C GLY A 10 12.82 11.97 -18.30
N VAL A 11 11.72 12.45 -17.71
CA VAL A 11 10.79 11.62 -16.93
C VAL A 11 9.54 11.37 -17.78
N SER A 12 9.14 10.11 -17.89
CA SER A 12 7.90 9.75 -18.57
C SER A 12 6.68 9.98 -17.67
N VAL A 13 5.51 10.18 -18.30
CA VAL A 13 4.23 10.23 -17.56
C VAL A 13 3.97 8.90 -16.81
N LEU A 14 4.49 7.78 -17.34
CA LEU A 14 4.43 6.46 -16.71
C LEU A 14 5.31 6.38 -15.45
N GLU A 15 6.53 6.89 -15.48
CA GLU A 15 7.39 6.95 -14.29
C GLU A 15 6.79 7.84 -13.20
N LEU A 16 6.15 8.95 -13.58
CA LEU A 16 5.37 9.77 -12.65
C LEU A 16 4.17 9.02 -12.05
N PHE A 17 3.58 8.09 -12.79
CA PHE A 17 2.48 7.24 -12.33
C PHE A 17 2.96 6.19 -11.32
N ASP A 18 4.09 5.54 -11.58
CA ASP A 18 4.63 4.48 -10.72
C ASP A 18 5.21 5.03 -9.41
N ILE A 19 5.95 6.14 -9.49
CA ILE A 19 6.74 6.68 -8.37
C ILE A 19 5.98 7.81 -7.65
N GLY A 20 5.01 8.43 -8.33
CA GLY A 20 4.27 9.60 -7.86
C GLY A 20 5.04 10.91 -8.07
N ALA A 21 4.31 12.02 -8.14
CA ALA A 21 4.89 13.35 -8.32
C ALA A 21 5.70 13.78 -7.07
N THR A 22 6.94 14.18 -7.31
CA THR A 22 7.91 14.74 -6.37
C THR A 22 8.60 15.93 -7.03
N ARG A 23 9.35 16.70 -6.23
CA ARG A 23 10.12 17.85 -6.73
C ARG A 23 11.13 17.48 -7.82
N ASP A 24 11.63 16.24 -7.76
CA ASP A 24 12.71 15.78 -8.63
C ASP A 24 12.19 15.26 -9.98
N ASN A 25 10.91 14.90 -10.07
CA ASN A 25 10.35 14.23 -11.25
C ASN A 25 9.14 14.94 -11.88
N ALA A 26 8.58 15.97 -11.24
CA ALA A 26 7.44 16.73 -11.72
C ALA A 26 7.62 18.24 -11.58
N ASP A 27 6.88 18.96 -12.41
CA ASP A 27 6.65 20.40 -12.35
C ASP A 27 5.16 20.72 -12.24
N LEU A 28 4.88 21.88 -11.66
CA LEU A 28 3.60 22.57 -11.75
C LEU A 28 3.68 23.58 -12.89
N VAL A 29 2.79 23.44 -13.86
CA VAL A 29 2.72 24.29 -15.03
C VAL A 29 1.40 25.05 -15.07
N HIS A 30 1.50 26.35 -15.26
CA HIS A 30 0.38 27.22 -15.60
C HIS A 30 0.35 27.39 -17.12
N GLU A 31 -0.74 27.01 -17.77
CA GLU A 31 -0.91 27.18 -19.21
C GLU A 31 -1.92 28.29 -19.52
N VAL A 32 -1.53 29.17 -20.45
CA VAL A 32 -2.39 30.21 -21.02
C VAL A 32 -2.46 29.99 -22.52
N ASN A 33 -3.67 29.77 -23.06
CA ASN A 33 -3.90 29.51 -24.49
C ASN A 33 -3.02 28.38 -25.08
N GLY A 34 -2.74 27.34 -24.29
CA GLY A 34 -1.93 26.19 -24.70
C GLY A 34 -0.42 26.41 -24.66
N VAL A 35 0.03 27.57 -24.19
CA VAL A 35 1.44 27.89 -23.98
C VAL A 35 1.78 27.85 -22.49
N VAL A 36 2.92 27.26 -22.15
CA VAL A 36 3.44 27.26 -20.78
C VAL A 36 3.84 28.69 -20.42
N ASP A 37 3.08 29.29 -19.53
CA ASP A 37 3.27 30.66 -19.03
C ASP A 37 4.21 30.66 -17.82
N LEU A 38 3.98 29.73 -16.87
CA LEU A 38 4.81 29.55 -15.69
C LEU A 38 5.10 28.09 -15.43
N ARG A 39 6.33 27.81 -14.96
CA ARG A 39 6.79 26.49 -14.55
C ARG A 39 7.45 26.57 -13.19
N LEU A 40 6.95 25.80 -12.25
CA LEU A 40 7.44 25.71 -10.88
C LEU A 40 7.82 24.26 -10.58
N ASP A 41 8.83 24.07 -9.73
CA ASP A 41 9.10 22.76 -9.14
C ASP A 41 7.84 22.22 -8.45
N PHE A 42 7.58 20.91 -8.59
CA PHE A 42 6.43 20.31 -7.92
C PHE A 42 6.52 20.44 -6.40
N ASN A 43 5.49 21.07 -5.83
CA ASN A 43 5.23 21.10 -4.40
C ASN A 43 3.78 20.67 -4.19
N ARG A 44 3.58 19.64 -3.38
CA ARG A 44 2.25 19.05 -3.17
C ARG A 44 1.24 20.05 -2.57
N HIS A 45 1.66 20.85 -1.60
CA HIS A 45 0.78 21.83 -0.98
C HIS A 45 0.36 22.91 -1.96
N LEU A 46 1.30 23.34 -2.80
CA LEU A 46 1.02 24.32 -3.86
C LEU A 46 0.08 23.72 -4.93
N ALA A 47 0.32 22.48 -5.34
CA ALA A 47 -0.53 21.77 -6.30
C ALA A 47 -1.99 21.65 -5.81
N GLU A 48 -2.18 21.28 -4.54
CA GLU A 48 -3.50 21.15 -3.90
C GLU A 48 -4.20 22.52 -3.78
N ALA A 49 -3.47 23.56 -3.37
CA ALA A 49 -4.01 24.93 -3.25
C ALA A 49 -4.43 25.51 -4.61
N LEU A 50 -3.65 25.26 -5.66
CA LEU A 50 -3.92 25.70 -7.02
C LEU A 50 -4.94 24.82 -7.76
N ARG A 51 -5.45 23.76 -7.10
CA ARG A 51 -6.31 22.74 -7.69
C ARG A 51 -5.74 22.21 -9.00
N ALA A 52 -4.43 21.98 -9.02
CA ALA A 52 -3.72 21.57 -10.22
C ALA A 52 -4.24 20.22 -10.73
N ARG A 53 -4.49 20.15 -12.04
CA ARG A 53 -4.95 18.94 -12.71
C ARG A 53 -3.83 17.91 -12.77
N MET A 54 -4.09 16.72 -12.24
CA MET A 54 -3.18 15.58 -12.33
C MET A 54 -3.30 14.88 -13.70
N PRO A 55 -2.19 14.44 -14.31
CA PRO A 55 -2.18 13.84 -15.65
C PRO A 55 -2.78 12.43 -15.65
N THR A 56 -3.91 12.23 -16.33
CA THR A 56 -4.66 10.94 -16.31
C THR A 56 -4.18 10.02 -17.41
N ILE A 57 -3.68 8.84 -17.05
CA ILE A 57 -3.32 7.81 -18.03
C ILE A 57 -4.56 6.97 -18.28
N ARG A 58 -5.01 6.96 -19.54
CA ARG A 58 -5.95 5.96 -20.04
C ARG A 58 -5.11 4.80 -20.56
N MET A 59 -5.22 3.63 -19.95
CA MET A 59 -4.59 2.42 -20.46
C MET A 59 -5.65 1.58 -21.15
N ASP A 60 -5.46 1.34 -22.44
CA ASP A 60 -6.18 0.31 -23.17
C ASP A 60 -5.46 -1.02 -22.91
N VAL A 61 -6.12 -1.94 -22.20
CA VAL A 61 -5.59 -3.28 -21.97
C VAL A 61 -6.33 -4.23 -22.92
N GLU A 62 -5.63 -4.70 -23.96
CA GLU A 62 -6.11 -5.81 -24.77
C GLU A 62 -5.95 -7.11 -23.98
N THR A 63 -7.05 -7.68 -23.54
CA THR A 63 -7.10 -9.07 -23.10
C THR A 63 -7.44 -9.97 -24.28
N PRO A 64 -7.00 -11.25 -24.28
CA PRO A 64 -7.21 -12.18 -25.40
C PRO A 64 -8.68 -12.48 -25.77
N ARG A 65 -9.67 -11.94 -25.04
CA ARG A 65 -11.11 -12.20 -25.21
C ARG A 65 -11.94 -10.96 -25.56
N GLY A 66 -11.31 -9.89 -26.06
CA GLY A 66 -12.00 -8.67 -26.47
C GLY A 66 -11.91 -7.59 -25.40
N GLY A 67 -11.17 -6.53 -25.71
CA GLY A 67 -10.76 -5.50 -24.75
C GLY A 67 -11.93 -4.76 -24.10
N ARG A 68 -11.92 -4.69 -22.77
CA ARG A 68 -12.71 -3.70 -22.01
C ARG A 68 -11.83 -2.47 -21.78
N ARG A 69 -12.33 -1.28 -22.13
CA ARG A 69 -11.70 0.01 -21.82
C ARG A 69 -11.92 0.33 -20.34
N PHE A 70 -10.84 0.44 -19.57
CA PHE A 70 -10.91 0.89 -18.18
C PHE A 70 -10.30 2.28 -18.05
N ALA A 71 -11.07 3.25 -17.57
CA ALA A 71 -10.56 4.56 -17.17
C ALA A 71 -10.29 4.55 -15.66
N ARG A 72 -9.04 4.78 -15.23
CA ARG A 72 -8.65 4.85 -13.81
C ARG A 72 -8.28 6.28 -13.45
N GLU A 73 -8.95 6.86 -12.46
CA GLU A 73 -8.63 8.18 -11.94
C GLU A 73 -7.40 8.13 -11.01
N LEU A 74 -6.49 9.10 -11.15
CA LEU A 74 -5.19 9.16 -10.45
C LEU A 74 -5.27 9.63 -9.00
N GLY A 75 -6.46 9.97 -8.51
CA GLY A 75 -6.61 10.73 -7.26
C GLY A 75 -6.43 9.90 -5.99
N ARG A 76 -6.60 8.56 -6.06
CA ARG A 76 -6.43 7.71 -4.88
C ARG A 76 -5.03 7.10 -4.90
N ARG A 77 -4.14 7.66 -4.08
CA ARG A 77 -2.86 7.03 -3.72
C ARG A 77 -3.16 5.61 -3.19
N LYS A 78 -2.98 4.58 -4.01
CA LYS A 78 -2.88 3.22 -3.50
C LYS A 78 -1.54 3.14 -2.78
N ARG A 79 -1.57 2.81 -1.49
CA ARG A 79 -0.33 2.52 -0.77
C ARG A 79 0.18 1.18 -1.24
N MET A 80 1.48 1.13 -1.48
CA MET A 80 2.19 -0.03 -1.98
C MET A 80 3.14 -0.49 -0.89
N LEU A 81 3.14 -1.77 -0.56
CA LEU A 81 4.14 -2.34 0.35
C LEU A 81 5.05 -3.29 -0.40
N TYR A 82 6.30 -3.31 0.03
CA TYR A 82 7.32 -4.24 -0.42
C TYR A 82 7.15 -5.58 0.31
N SER A 83 7.35 -6.69 -0.38
CA SER A 83 7.45 -7.99 0.29
C SER A 83 8.74 -8.06 1.14
N GLY A 84 8.84 -9.03 2.05
CA GLY A 84 10.04 -9.26 2.86
C GLY A 84 10.16 -8.46 4.17
N SER A 85 9.32 -7.46 4.40
CA SER A 85 9.21 -6.73 5.69
C SER A 85 7.78 -6.69 6.21
N SER A 86 7.59 -6.67 7.53
CA SER A 86 6.25 -6.56 8.12
C SER A 86 5.51 -5.32 7.60
N PRO A 87 4.25 -5.44 7.15
CA PRO A 87 3.55 -4.34 6.50
C PRO A 87 3.38 -3.13 7.41
N PHE A 88 3.12 -3.36 8.69
CA PHE A 88 3.02 -2.30 9.69
C PHE A 88 4.33 -1.51 9.86
N ARG A 89 5.49 -2.17 9.79
CA ARG A 89 6.79 -1.49 9.90
C ARG A 89 7.04 -0.56 8.72
N GLN A 90 6.65 -1.00 7.53
CA GLN A 90 6.75 -0.21 6.31
C GLN A 90 5.84 1.01 6.37
N ILE A 91 4.58 0.83 6.79
CA ILE A 91 3.64 1.95 6.96
C ILE A 91 4.18 2.98 7.97
N ILE A 92 4.75 2.52 9.09
CA ILE A 92 5.39 3.40 10.09
C ILE A 92 6.56 4.17 9.45
N ASP A 93 7.48 3.49 8.76
CA ASP A 93 8.65 4.10 8.12
C ASP A 93 8.24 5.11 7.03
N GLU A 94 7.24 4.79 6.22
CA GLU A 94 6.69 5.69 5.20
C GLU A 94 6.05 6.94 5.79
N GLU A 95 5.28 6.79 6.87
CA GLU A 95 4.69 7.94 7.56
C GLU A 95 5.77 8.84 8.15
N ILE A 96 6.80 8.28 8.80
CA ILE A 96 7.91 9.05 9.35
C ILE A 96 8.62 9.84 8.23
N ARG A 97 8.94 9.19 7.10
CA ARG A 97 9.57 9.87 5.95
C ARG A 97 8.68 10.93 5.33
N ARG A 98 7.38 10.67 5.25
CA ARG A 98 6.41 11.65 4.75
C ARG A 98 6.34 12.85 5.67
N ALA A 99 6.43 12.66 6.98
CA ALA A 99 6.50 13.77 7.92
C ALA A 99 7.81 14.55 7.73
N GLU A 100 8.95 13.85 7.64
CA GLU A 100 10.27 14.44 7.40
C GLU A 100 10.29 15.28 6.11
N SER A 101 9.76 14.77 4.99
CA SER A 101 9.70 15.51 3.72
C SER A 101 8.78 16.73 3.76
N LEU A 102 7.90 16.81 4.76
CA LEU A 102 7.03 17.95 5.02
C LEU A 102 7.54 18.83 6.16
N ASN A 103 8.77 18.62 6.65
CA ASN A 103 9.34 19.28 7.84
C ASN A 103 8.45 19.15 9.08
N ARG A 104 7.75 18.02 9.21
CA ARG A 104 6.90 17.66 10.36
C ARG A 104 7.51 16.48 11.12
N VAL A 105 7.12 16.35 12.38
CA VAL A 105 7.48 15.23 13.23
C VAL A 105 6.23 14.71 13.91
N TYR A 106 6.03 13.39 13.89
CA TYR A 106 4.89 12.78 14.58
C TYR A 106 5.18 12.58 16.06
N GLY A 107 4.13 12.77 16.87
CA GLY A 107 4.10 12.20 18.22
C GLY A 107 4.04 10.68 18.18
N PHE A 108 4.63 10.01 19.17
CA PHE A 108 4.62 8.55 19.31
C PHE A 108 3.20 8.00 19.38
N GLU A 109 2.35 8.64 20.17
CA GLU A 109 0.94 8.28 20.34
C GLU A 109 0.14 8.56 19.07
N GLU A 110 0.34 9.76 18.48
CA GLU A 110 -0.32 10.19 17.24
C GLU A 110 -0.05 9.23 16.07
N LEU A 111 1.22 8.86 15.86
CA LEU A 111 1.60 7.93 14.79
C LEU A 111 1.02 6.55 15.04
N ALA A 112 1.03 6.07 16.30
CA ALA A 112 0.48 4.78 16.64
C ALA A 112 -1.02 4.71 16.37
N ASP A 113 -1.78 5.74 16.75
CA ASP A 113 -3.22 5.82 16.52
C ASP A 113 -3.56 5.95 15.04
N LYS A 114 -2.78 6.74 14.29
CA LYS A 114 -2.93 6.88 12.84
C LYS A 114 -2.75 5.55 12.13
N VAL A 115 -1.65 4.84 12.40
CA VAL A 115 -1.36 3.54 11.79
C VAL A 115 -2.38 2.49 12.24
N ALA A 116 -2.80 2.51 13.50
CA ALA A 116 -3.82 1.61 14.03
C ALA A 116 -5.17 1.77 13.31
N LYS A 117 -5.63 3.02 13.15
CA LYS A 117 -6.86 3.34 12.39
C LYS A 117 -6.76 2.87 10.95
N GLU A 118 -5.62 3.10 10.30
CA GLU A 118 -5.44 2.74 8.90
C GLU A 118 -5.39 1.22 8.67
N THR A 119 -4.79 0.48 9.60
CA THR A 119 -4.57 -0.96 9.47
C THR A 119 -5.63 -1.82 10.19
N ASN A 120 -6.65 -1.19 10.77
CA ASN A 120 -7.66 -1.82 11.61
C ASN A 120 -7.03 -2.69 12.72
N GLU A 121 -6.03 -2.15 13.39
CA GLU A 121 -5.32 -2.81 14.50
C GLU A 121 -5.44 -2.01 15.79
N LYS A 122 -5.14 -2.67 16.93
CA LYS A 122 -5.16 -1.99 18.23
C LYS A 122 -3.95 -1.06 18.37
N PRO A 123 -4.11 0.21 18.78
CA PRO A 123 -2.99 1.14 19.00
C PRO A 123 -1.89 0.57 19.90
N ALA A 124 -2.25 -0.15 20.96
CA ALA A 124 -1.28 -0.79 21.86
C ALA A 124 -0.33 -1.78 21.14
N ARG A 125 -0.79 -2.47 20.08
CA ARG A 125 0.07 -3.36 19.28
C ARG A 125 1.05 -2.58 18.42
N ILE A 126 0.59 -1.47 17.83
CA ILE A 126 1.44 -0.56 17.04
C ILE A 126 2.50 0.09 17.95
N LYS A 127 2.13 0.59 19.12
CA LYS A 127 3.08 1.12 20.13
C LYS A 127 4.14 0.09 20.50
N LYS A 128 3.75 -1.16 20.76
CA LYS A 128 4.68 -2.26 21.06
C LYS A 128 5.61 -2.56 19.88
N LEU A 129 5.11 -2.47 18.64
CA LEU A 129 5.92 -2.61 17.43
C LEU A 129 6.93 -1.47 17.29
N MET A 130 6.51 -0.22 17.47
CA MET A 130 7.37 0.96 17.41
C MET A 130 8.49 0.90 18.46
N ARG A 131 8.19 0.47 19.70
CA ARG A 131 9.22 0.24 20.73
C ARG A 131 10.26 -0.81 20.31
N ARG A 132 9.83 -1.87 19.62
CA ARG A 132 10.76 -2.89 19.07
C ARG A 132 11.58 -2.34 17.90
N MET A 133 10.98 -1.51 17.05
CA MET A 133 11.69 -0.81 15.98
C MET A 133 12.74 0.15 16.56
N HIS A 134 12.42 0.82 17.66
CA HIS A 134 13.35 1.68 18.37
C HIS A 134 14.52 0.92 18.98
N ALA A 135 14.25 -0.19 19.67
CA ALA A 135 15.30 -1.07 20.21
C ALA A 135 16.21 -1.64 19.11
N ALA A 136 15.68 -1.86 17.91
CA ALA A 136 16.43 -2.29 16.74
C ALA A 136 17.02 -1.12 15.93
N LEU A 137 16.98 0.12 16.44
CA LEU A 137 17.48 1.33 15.77
C LEU A 137 16.87 1.64 14.40
N GLN A 138 15.72 1.04 14.08
CA GLN A 138 14.98 1.30 12.84
C GLN A 138 14.24 2.64 12.89
N ILE A 139 13.88 3.10 14.09
CA ILE A 139 13.34 4.43 14.38
C ILE A 139 13.97 4.96 15.66
N ILE A 140 13.94 6.28 15.87
CA ILE A 140 14.36 6.89 17.13
C ILE A 140 13.13 7.49 17.80
N ILE A 141 12.90 7.15 19.07
CA ILE A 141 11.84 7.76 19.88
C ILE A 141 12.52 8.64 20.91
N LYS A 142 12.32 9.95 20.82
CA LYS A 142 12.93 10.93 21.72
C LYS A 142 11.91 12.01 22.07
N ASP A 143 11.75 12.31 23.37
CA ASP A 143 10.83 13.34 23.88
C ASP A 143 9.39 13.17 23.36
N GLY A 144 8.91 11.93 23.30
CA GLY A 144 7.58 11.59 22.80
C GLY A 144 7.41 11.75 21.28
N LYS A 145 8.46 12.10 20.53
CA LYS A 145 8.47 12.25 19.08
C LYS A 145 9.19 11.09 18.39
N VAL A 146 8.85 10.84 17.14
CA VAL A 146 9.37 9.73 16.35
C VAL A 146 10.16 10.24 15.15
N TYR A 147 11.40 9.77 15.02
CA TYR A 147 12.36 10.16 13.99
C TYR A 147 12.82 8.91 13.20
N PRO A 148 13.31 9.09 11.96
CA PRO A 148 13.91 8.00 11.21
C PRO A 148 15.12 7.42 11.96
N GLY A 149 15.29 6.10 11.89
CA GLY A 149 16.41 5.41 12.50
C GLY A 149 17.66 5.40 11.62
N VAL A 150 18.65 4.59 12.01
CA VAL A 150 19.94 4.50 11.34
C VAL A 150 19.76 3.93 9.93
N LYS A 151 20.32 4.61 8.92
CA LYS A 151 20.32 4.18 7.51
C LYS A 151 21.38 3.08 7.26
N HIS A 152 21.26 1.93 7.93
CA HIS A 152 22.10 0.75 7.64
C HIS A 152 21.28 -0.30 6.89
N PRO A 153 21.77 -0.91 5.79
CA PRO A 153 20.99 -1.85 4.97
C PRO A 153 20.38 -3.02 5.75
N ASP A 154 21.12 -3.56 6.73
CA ASP A 154 20.65 -4.69 7.56
C ASP A 154 19.62 -4.29 8.63
N ILE A 155 19.57 -3.01 8.99
CA ILE A 155 18.70 -2.47 10.03
C ILE A 155 17.47 -1.81 9.41
N ALA A 156 17.62 -1.24 8.22
CA ALA A 156 16.57 -0.61 7.46
C ALA A 156 15.46 -1.60 7.11
N VAL A 157 14.25 -1.07 6.93
CA VAL A 157 13.14 -1.86 6.41
C VAL A 157 13.49 -2.27 4.98
N LYS A 158 13.73 -3.58 4.77
CA LYS A 158 14.07 -4.14 3.45
C LYS A 158 12.95 -3.82 2.46
N ARG A 159 13.32 -3.33 1.27
CA ARG A 159 12.41 -2.90 0.20
C ARG A 159 12.45 -3.80 -1.04
N GLU A 160 13.14 -4.92 -0.96
CA GLU A 160 13.25 -5.81 -2.12
C GLU A 160 12.08 -6.77 -2.22
N TYR A 161 11.63 -6.92 -3.47
CA TYR A 161 10.63 -7.83 -4.04
C TYR A 161 9.15 -7.46 -3.86
N GLU A 162 8.42 -7.65 -4.96
CA GLU A 162 6.98 -7.59 -5.23
C GLU A 162 6.16 -6.48 -4.53
N ILE A 163 5.57 -5.62 -5.36
CA ILE A 163 4.69 -4.53 -4.96
C ILE A 163 3.30 -5.10 -4.65
N ILE A 164 2.79 -4.86 -3.44
CA ILE A 164 1.44 -5.23 -3.04
C ILE A 164 0.61 -3.97 -2.83
N GLU A 165 -0.50 -3.84 -3.56
CA GLU A 165 -1.42 -2.71 -3.47
C GLU A 165 -2.42 -2.86 -2.31
N PHE A 166 -2.69 -1.77 -1.60
CA PHE A 166 -3.65 -1.76 -0.50
C PHE A 166 -5.04 -1.32 -0.93
N LYS A 167 -6.04 -2.13 -0.58
CA LYS A 167 -7.45 -1.75 -0.63
C LYS A 167 -7.80 -0.93 0.63
N PRO A 168 -8.39 0.27 0.51
CA PRO A 168 -8.76 1.09 1.66
C PRO A 168 -9.65 0.33 2.66
N GLY A 169 -9.33 0.43 3.96
CA GLY A 169 -10.11 -0.20 5.03
C GLY A 169 -9.85 -1.69 5.26
N GLN A 170 -9.07 -2.34 4.39
CA GLN A 170 -8.74 -3.76 4.55
C GLN A 170 -7.40 -3.94 5.26
N HIS A 171 -7.34 -4.91 6.18
CA HIS A 171 -6.12 -5.21 6.91
C HIS A 171 -5.01 -5.70 5.95
N PRO A 172 -3.76 -5.20 6.08
CA PRO A 172 -2.64 -5.50 5.18
C PRO A 172 -2.46 -6.96 4.77
N VAL A 173 -2.41 -7.83 5.78
CA VAL A 173 -2.22 -9.26 5.58
C VAL A 173 -3.42 -9.90 4.89
N LYS A 174 -4.65 -9.41 5.16
CA LYS A 174 -5.87 -9.92 4.53
C LYS A 174 -5.91 -9.53 3.05
N ALA A 175 -5.49 -8.31 2.72
CA ALA A 175 -5.39 -7.85 1.33
C ALA A 175 -4.41 -8.72 0.53
N ALA A 176 -3.21 -8.98 1.05
CA ALA A 176 -2.24 -9.85 0.38
C ALA A 176 -2.70 -11.30 0.22
N ILE A 177 -3.44 -11.85 1.20
CA ILE A 177 -4.04 -13.18 1.07
C ILE A 177 -5.08 -13.15 -0.07
N LEU A 178 -5.96 -12.16 -0.09
CA LEU A 178 -7.01 -12.03 -1.09
C LEU A 178 -6.41 -11.89 -2.50
N ASP A 179 -5.42 -11.02 -2.68
CA ASP A 179 -4.78 -10.81 -3.98
C ASP A 179 -4.05 -12.08 -4.47
N TYR A 180 -3.46 -12.87 -3.56
CA TYR A 180 -2.83 -14.14 -3.93
C TYR A 180 -3.84 -15.22 -4.34
N VAL A 181 -5.02 -15.23 -3.70
CA VAL A 181 -6.14 -16.08 -4.11
C VAL A 181 -6.67 -15.62 -5.47
N ASP A 182 -6.86 -14.31 -5.67
CA ASP A 182 -7.33 -13.70 -6.92
C ASP A 182 -6.48 -14.08 -8.14
N MET A 183 -5.15 -14.12 -7.98
CA MET A 183 -4.24 -14.47 -9.08
C MET A 183 -4.37 -15.93 -9.56
N GLY A 184 -4.92 -16.83 -8.75
CA GLY A 184 -5.00 -18.26 -9.08
C GLY A 184 -6.37 -18.91 -8.94
N GLY A 185 -7.41 -18.12 -8.63
CA GLY A 185 -8.75 -18.60 -8.30
C GLY A 185 -8.76 -19.33 -6.95
N VAL A 186 -8.41 -20.61 -6.96
CA VAL A 186 -8.51 -21.50 -5.79
C VAL A 186 -7.13 -21.79 -5.21
N ARG A 187 -6.97 -21.63 -3.90
CA ARG A 187 -5.71 -21.91 -3.17
C ARG A 187 -5.95 -22.80 -1.96
N THR A 188 -5.05 -23.75 -1.74
CA THR A 188 -5.00 -24.56 -0.51
C THR A 188 -4.36 -23.78 0.64
N TYR A 189 -4.66 -24.17 1.89
CA TYR A 189 -3.99 -23.61 3.07
C TYR A 189 -2.46 -23.68 2.95
N ASN A 190 -1.92 -24.81 2.47
CA ASN A 190 -0.47 -25.02 2.34
C ASN A 190 0.17 -24.04 1.34
N GLU A 191 -0.51 -23.72 0.24
CA GLU A 191 0.00 -22.75 -0.75
C GLU A 191 -0.01 -21.33 -0.18
N ILE A 192 -1.10 -20.94 0.49
CA ILE A 192 -1.22 -19.64 1.15
C ILE A 192 -0.17 -19.54 2.26
N GLU A 193 0.01 -20.60 3.06
CA GLU A 193 1.01 -20.64 4.12
C GLU A 193 2.43 -20.51 3.57
N LYS A 194 2.80 -21.33 2.57
CA LYS A 194 4.11 -21.25 1.93
C LYS A 194 4.40 -19.84 1.41
N ARG A 195 3.42 -19.22 0.76
CA ARG A 195 3.53 -17.86 0.23
C ARG A 195 3.68 -16.81 1.33
N MET A 196 2.77 -16.80 2.32
CA MET A 196 2.72 -15.79 3.38
C MET A 196 3.88 -15.92 4.38
N MET A 197 4.37 -17.13 4.63
CA MET A 197 5.55 -17.37 5.47
C MET A 197 6.84 -17.01 4.73
N GLY A 198 6.92 -17.26 3.41
CA GLY A 198 8.07 -16.89 2.58
C GLY A 198 8.37 -15.39 2.62
N ILE A 199 7.33 -14.55 2.62
CA ILE A 199 7.46 -13.09 2.72
C ILE A 199 7.59 -12.58 4.17
N LYS A 200 7.57 -13.47 5.17
CA LYS A 200 7.77 -13.19 6.61
C LYS A 200 6.79 -12.17 7.23
N TRP A 201 5.63 -11.96 6.61
CA TRP A 201 4.59 -11.08 7.16
C TRP A 201 3.87 -11.74 8.33
N ILE A 202 3.74 -13.06 8.27
CA ILE A 202 3.19 -13.91 9.33
C ILE A 202 4.34 -14.76 9.87
N LYS A 203 4.51 -14.79 11.20
CA LYS A 203 5.58 -15.57 11.85
C LYS A 203 5.13 -16.95 12.34
N ARG A 204 3.82 -17.21 12.38
CA ARG A 204 3.24 -18.39 13.02
C ARG A 204 2.02 -18.90 12.23
N PRO A 205 1.95 -20.20 11.89
CA PRO A 205 0.80 -20.82 11.21
C PRO A 205 -0.54 -20.47 11.84
N LYS A 206 -0.63 -20.55 13.18
CA LYS A 206 -1.84 -20.24 13.95
C LYS A 206 -2.36 -18.80 13.72
N THR A 207 -1.46 -17.85 13.40
CA THR A 207 -1.87 -16.47 13.08
C THR A 207 -2.49 -16.39 11.68
N LEU A 208 -1.95 -17.13 10.70
CA LEU A 208 -2.54 -17.24 9.36
C LEU A 208 -3.93 -17.89 9.43
N GLN A 209 -4.08 -18.99 10.18
CA GLN A 209 -5.38 -19.63 10.40
C GLN A 209 -6.41 -18.67 10.98
N ARG A 210 -6.00 -17.82 11.93
CA ARG A 210 -6.89 -16.78 12.49
C ARG A 210 -7.34 -15.78 11.41
N TYR A 211 -6.42 -15.29 10.56
CA TYR A 211 -6.78 -14.37 9.48
C TYR A 211 -7.73 -15.03 8.47
N LEU A 212 -7.46 -16.27 8.05
CA LEU A 212 -8.33 -17.01 7.13
C LEU A 212 -9.71 -17.25 7.75
N LYS A 213 -9.77 -17.64 9.04
CA LYS A 213 -11.03 -17.80 9.78
C LYS A 213 -11.83 -16.49 9.83
N GLU A 214 -11.19 -15.37 10.15
CA GLU A 214 -11.84 -14.06 10.13
C GLU A 214 -12.33 -13.67 8.72
N MET A 215 -11.54 -13.93 7.68
CA MET A 215 -11.90 -13.60 6.29
C MET A 215 -13.09 -14.42 5.78
N VAL A 216 -13.25 -15.66 6.23
CA VAL A 216 -14.38 -16.53 5.91
C VAL A 216 -15.62 -16.20 6.75
N GLU A 217 -15.47 -16.17 8.08
CA GLU A 217 -16.62 -16.11 9.00
C GLU A 217 -17.13 -14.68 9.25
N LYS A 218 -16.24 -13.68 9.25
CA LYS A 218 -16.59 -12.31 9.62
C LYS A 218 -16.66 -11.39 8.41
N ASP A 219 -15.60 -11.40 7.61
CA ASP A 219 -15.46 -10.45 6.50
C ASP A 219 -16.17 -10.95 5.24
N LYS A 220 -16.47 -12.26 5.15
CA LYS A 220 -17.06 -12.93 3.97
C LYS A 220 -16.33 -12.61 2.67
N THR A 221 -15.02 -12.45 2.74
CA THR A 221 -14.16 -12.12 1.58
C THR A 221 -13.58 -13.37 0.92
N LEU A 222 -13.64 -14.50 1.62
CA LEU A 222 -13.22 -15.81 1.12
C LEU A 222 -14.28 -16.86 1.48
N VAL A 223 -14.41 -17.87 0.63
CA VAL A 223 -15.24 -19.05 0.85
C VAL A 223 -14.32 -20.25 1.07
N LYS A 224 -14.67 -21.09 2.05
CA LYS A 224 -14.00 -22.38 2.26
C LYS A 224 -14.77 -23.47 1.51
N LEU A 225 -14.18 -24.03 0.44
CA LEU A 225 -14.84 -24.93 -0.50
C LEU A 225 -14.84 -26.42 -0.07
N GLY A 226 -14.28 -26.78 1.09
CA GLY A 226 -14.25 -28.15 1.64
C GLY A 226 -12.91 -28.89 1.49
N GLY A 227 -12.76 -30.02 2.21
CA GLY A 227 -11.55 -30.88 2.26
C GLY A 227 -10.63 -30.69 3.49
N GLU A 228 -9.98 -31.77 3.94
CA GLU A 228 -9.10 -31.81 5.14
C GLU A 228 -7.98 -30.76 5.13
N LYS A 229 -7.58 -30.29 3.94
CA LYS A 229 -6.49 -29.31 3.76
C LYS A 229 -6.94 -27.86 3.59
N GLY A 230 -8.25 -27.57 3.67
CA GLY A 230 -8.80 -26.21 3.59
C GLY A 230 -8.52 -25.53 2.24
N VAL A 231 -9.51 -25.54 1.37
CA VAL A 231 -9.47 -24.89 0.05
C VAL A 231 -10.21 -23.55 0.11
N TYR A 232 -9.61 -22.48 -0.42
CA TYR A 232 -10.12 -21.11 -0.35
C TYR A 232 -10.28 -20.50 -1.74
N GLY A 233 -11.41 -19.82 -1.98
CA GLY A 233 -11.73 -19.04 -3.18
C GLY A 233 -12.53 -17.76 -2.84
N LYS A 234 -12.81 -16.90 -3.81
CA LYS A 234 -13.60 -15.66 -3.62
C LYS A 234 -15.11 -15.91 -3.70
N ASP A 235 -15.89 -15.16 -2.92
CA ASP A 235 -17.36 -15.29 -2.87
C ASP A 235 -18.06 -14.98 -4.22
N GLU A 236 -17.47 -14.13 -5.06
CA GLU A 236 -18.08 -13.67 -6.32
C GLU A 236 -17.85 -14.62 -7.52
N GLU A 237 -17.05 -15.68 -7.38
CA GLU A 237 -16.71 -16.61 -8.48
C GLU A 237 -17.29 -18.02 -8.34
N TYR A 238 -17.99 -18.32 -7.24
CA TYR A 238 -18.55 -19.65 -7.01
C TYR A 238 -20.02 -19.54 -6.61
N GLU A 239 -20.91 -19.95 -7.52
CA GLU A 239 -22.21 -20.44 -7.08
C GLU A 239 -21.94 -21.58 -6.11
N VAL A 240 -22.48 -21.46 -4.89
CA VAL A 240 -22.54 -22.58 -3.96
C VAL A 240 -23.35 -23.65 -4.67
N VAL A 241 -22.68 -24.62 -5.29
CA VAL A 241 -23.31 -25.86 -5.73
C VAL A 241 -23.61 -26.63 -4.45
N GLY A 242 -24.69 -26.23 -3.79
CA GLY A 242 -25.29 -26.95 -2.68
C GLY A 242 -25.80 -28.28 -3.23
N GLY A 243 -25.04 -29.33 -2.97
CA GLY A 243 -25.48 -30.70 -3.18
C GLY A 243 -26.69 -31.01 -2.30
N LEU A 244 -27.71 -31.55 -2.97
CA LEU A 244 -28.79 -32.38 -2.40
C LEU A 244 -28.24 -33.52 -1.54
#